data_AF-A0A9N8YW14-F1
#
_entry.id   AF-A0A9N8YW14-F1
#
_cell.length_a   1.000
_cell.length_b   1.000
_cell.length_c   1.000
_cell.angle_alpha   90.00
_cell.angle_beta   90.00
_cell.angle_gamma   90.00
#
_symmetry.space_group_name_H-M   'P 1'
#
loop_
_entity.id
_entity.type
_entity.pdbx_description
1 polymer ?
#
loop_
_entity_poly.entity_id
_entity_poly.type
_entity_poly.pdbx_seq_one_letter_code
_entity_poly.pdbx_strand_id
1 'polypeptide(L)'
;MRIKESRVGITNLHNLFHLSVTPVLYTYYTKDDIGTIPIYCPYDYDYPRHEFLLACQIRLINFIAMWLFAGIGTLLVIFIPAGIFPLDEEERLKNKEIDFYYVWTGHKRI
;
A
#
# COMPACT_ATOMS: atom_id res chain seq x y z
N MET A 1 -3.38 7.14 -28.90
CA MET A 1 -3.22 7.79 -27.58
C MET A 1 -4.12 7.17 -26.50
N ARG A 2 -5.44 7.05 -26.74
CA ARG A 2 -6.48 6.49 -25.84
C ARG A 2 -6.18 5.14 -25.14
N ILE A 3 -5.44 4.23 -25.78
CA ILE A 3 -5.15 2.88 -25.23
C ILE A 3 -4.08 2.90 -24.13
N LYS A 4 -3.16 3.89 -24.16
CA LYS A 4 -2.07 3.99 -23.19
C LYS A 4 -2.58 4.51 -21.84
N GLU A 5 -3.54 5.44 -21.86
CA GLU A 5 -4.09 6.11 -20.68
C GLU A 5 -5.10 5.26 -19.91
N SER A 6 -5.99 4.52 -20.60
CA SER A 6 -6.88 3.54 -19.95
C SER A 6 -6.11 2.41 -19.26
N ARG A 7 -4.92 2.08 -19.78
CA ARG A 7 -4.00 1.13 -19.14
C ARG A 7 -3.44 1.65 -17.82
N VAL A 8 -3.21 2.96 -17.68
CA VAL A 8 -2.65 3.56 -16.45
C VAL A 8 -3.64 3.50 -15.29
N GLY A 9 -4.92 3.84 -15.51
CA GLY A 9 -5.96 3.75 -14.46
C GLY A 9 -6.18 2.31 -13.96
N ILE A 10 -6.27 1.35 -14.89
CA ILE A 10 -6.38 -0.09 -14.56
C ILE A 10 -5.12 -0.57 -13.81
N THR A 11 -3.94 -0.11 -14.21
CA THR A 11 -2.67 -0.47 -13.54
C THR A 11 -2.62 0.11 -12.13
N ASN A 12 -3.06 1.35 -11.90
CA ASN A 12 -3.10 1.96 -10.57
C ASN A 12 -4.07 1.26 -9.62
N LEU A 13 -5.25 0.88 -10.12
CA LEU A 13 -6.24 0.12 -9.35
C LEU A 13 -5.71 -1.27 -8.99
N HIS A 14 -5.08 -1.95 -9.96
CA HIS A 14 -4.44 -3.26 -9.75
C HIS A 14 -3.28 -3.17 -8.75
N ASN A 15 -2.47 -2.11 -8.81
CA ASN A 15 -1.38 -1.87 -7.87
C ASN A 15 -1.90 -1.61 -6.45
N LEU A 16 -2.96 -0.82 -6.27
CA LEU A 16 -3.60 -0.64 -4.96
C LEU A 16 -4.16 -1.94 -4.40
N PHE A 17 -4.81 -2.75 -5.24
CA PHE A 17 -5.31 -4.06 -4.84
C PHE A 17 -4.16 -4.97 -4.39
N HIS A 18 -3.06 -5.03 -5.15
CA HIS A 18 -1.89 -5.81 -4.76
C HIS A 18 -1.23 -5.31 -3.45
N LEU A 19 -1.11 -4.00 -3.28
CA LEU A 19 -0.51 -3.39 -2.08
C LEU A 19 -1.32 -3.66 -0.81
N SER A 20 -2.64 -3.83 -0.93
CA SER A 20 -3.54 -4.09 0.21
C SER A 20 -3.77 -5.58 0.48
N VAL A 21 -3.87 -6.40 -0.56
CA VAL A 21 -4.16 -7.84 -0.42
C VAL A 21 -2.95 -8.62 0.09
N THR A 22 -1.74 -8.28 -0.36
CA THR A 22 -0.51 -8.98 0.05
C THR A 22 -0.26 -8.93 1.57
N PRO A 23 -0.30 -7.77 2.25
CA PRO A 23 -0.12 -7.72 3.70
C PRO A 23 -1.26 -8.42 4.46
N VAL A 24 -2.49 -8.37 3.95
CA VAL A 24 -3.64 -9.08 4.56
C VAL A 24 -3.47 -10.60 4.46
N LEU A 25 -3.06 -11.12 3.30
CA LEU A 25 -2.79 -12.55 3.15
C LEU A 25 -1.59 -12.98 4.00
N TYR A 26 -0.50 -12.22 3.98
CA TYR A 26 0.66 -12.49 4.81
C TYR A 26 0.25 -12.57 6.29
N THR A 27 -0.49 -11.58 6.79
CA THR A 27 -0.94 -11.58 8.18
C THR A 27 -1.86 -12.73 8.52
N TYR A 28 -2.72 -13.14 7.60
CA TYR A 28 -3.59 -14.28 7.80
C TYR A 28 -2.84 -15.61 7.85
N TYR A 29 -1.86 -15.83 6.97
CA TYR A 29 -1.08 -17.07 6.97
C TYR A 29 -0.06 -17.13 8.10
N THR A 30 0.63 -16.02 8.35
CA THR A 30 1.69 -15.95 9.38
C THR A 30 1.11 -15.81 10.80
N LYS A 31 -0.22 -15.77 10.97
CA LYS A 31 -0.81 -15.69 12.32
C LYS A 31 -0.63 -16.92 13.16
N ASP A 32 -0.64 -18.09 12.52
CA ASP A 32 -0.58 -19.38 13.19
C ASP A 32 0.81 -20.04 13.05
N ASP A 33 1.74 -19.42 12.31
CA ASP A 33 3.09 -19.96 12.03
C ASP A 33 3.96 -20.16 13.28
N ILE A 34 3.78 -19.31 14.31
CA ILE A 34 4.58 -19.34 15.54
C ILE A 34 3.78 -19.92 16.73
N GLY A 35 2.71 -20.68 16.44
CA GLY A 35 1.83 -21.25 17.46
C GLY A 35 0.92 -20.21 18.12
N THR A 36 0.54 -20.40 19.38
CA THR A 36 -0.44 -19.58 20.12
C THR A 36 0.07 -18.20 20.55
N ILE A 37 1.15 -17.70 19.93
CA ILE A 37 1.76 -16.43 20.32
C ILE A 37 0.90 -15.27 19.78
N PRO A 38 0.44 -14.37 20.66
CA PRO A 38 -0.36 -13.22 20.25
C PRO A 38 0.39 -12.27 19.31
N ILE A 39 -0.34 -11.71 18.33
CA ILE A 39 0.20 -10.88 17.22
C ILE A 39 0.91 -9.61 17.72
N TYR A 40 0.50 -9.07 18.86
CA TYR A 40 0.96 -7.80 19.40
C TYR A 40 2.07 -7.91 20.45
N CYS A 41 2.62 -9.11 20.65
CA CYS A 41 3.73 -9.38 21.59
C CYS A 41 3.56 -8.69 22.97
N PRO A 42 2.46 -8.94 23.71
CA PRO A 42 2.29 -8.40 25.04
C PRO A 42 3.42 -8.87 25.97
N TYR A 43 3.86 -7.98 26.85
CA TYR A 43 4.88 -8.27 27.85
C TYR A 43 4.43 -9.29 28.91
N ASP A 44 3.11 -9.43 29.09
CA ASP A 44 2.47 -10.28 30.10
C ASP A 44 2.19 -11.72 29.59
N TYR A 45 2.67 -12.06 28.38
CA TYR A 45 2.57 -13.42 27.85
C TYR A 45 3.79 -14.24 28.28
N ASP A 46 3.54 -15.45 28.80
CA ASP A 46 4.61 -16.35 29.23
C ASP A 46 5.26 -17.02 28.01
N TYR A 47 6.32 -16.39 27.49
CA TYR A 47 7.06 -16.90 26.34
C TYR A 47 7.89 -18.12 26.78
N PRO A 48 7.66 -19.32 26.21
CA PRO A 48 8.33 -20.54 26.65
C PRO A 48 9.86 -20.50 26.48
N ARG A 49 10.34 -19.70 25.52
CA ARG A 49 11.75 -19.51 25.19
C ARG A 49 11.97 -18.08 24.72
N HIS A 50 13.17 -17.55 24.94
CA HIS A 50 13.56 -16.23 24.45
C HIS A 50 13.46 -16.11 22.91
N GLU A 51 13.68 -17.21 22.19
CA GLU A 51 13.52 -17.31 20.74
C GLU A 51 12.10 -16.95 20.27
N PHE A 52 11.07 -17.29 21.07
CA PHE A 52 9.68 -17.00 20.75
C PHE A 52 9.36 -15.51 20.91
N LEU A 53 9.96 -14.85 21.91
CA LEU A 53 9.84 -13.40 22.10
C LEU A 53 10.46 -12.67 20.90
N LEU A 54 11.66 -13.08 20.50
CA LEU A 54 12.39 -12.47 19.38
C LEU A 54 11.64 -12.69 18.06
N ALA A 55 11.15 -13.90 17.81
CA ALA A 55 10.32 -14.20 16.64
C ALA A 55 9.03 -13.36 16.60
N CYS A 56 8.39 -13.15 17.76
CA CYS A 56 7.23 -12.28 17.88
C CYS A 56 7.57 -10.83 17.49
N GLN A 57 8.66 -10.27 18.04
CA GLN A 57 9.09 -8.90 17.74
C GLN A 57 9.42 -8.70 16.26
N ILE A 58 10.12 -9.66 15.63
CA ILE A 58 10.40 -9.63 14.19
C ILE A 58 9.10 -9.59 13.39
N ARG A 59 8.11 -10.42 13.76
CA ARG A 59 6.81 -10.44 13.10
C ARG A 59 6.08 -9.10 13.23
N LEU A 60 6.11 -8.48 14.40
CA LEU A 60 5.49 -7.19 14.64
C LEU A 60 6.17 -6.08 13.81
N ILE A 61 7.51 -6.07 13.76
CA ILE A 61 8.26 -5.12 12.95
C ILE A 61 7.96 -5.32 11.46
N ASN A 62 7.93 -6.57 10.98
CA ASN A 62 7.55 -6.88 9.61
C ASN A 62 6.13 -6.39 9.30
N PHE A 63 5.18 -6.62 10.20
CA PHE A 63 3.81 -6.11 10.08
C PHE A 63 3.81 -4.59 9.91
N ILE A 64 4.45 -3.86 10.82
CA ILE A 64 4.53 -2.40 10.77
C ILE A 64 5.20 -1.94 9.47
N ALA A 65 6.32 -2.55 9.08
CA ALA A 65 7.04 -2.19 7.85
C ALA A 65 6.21 -2.41 6.59
N MET A 66 5.49 -3.53 6.49
CA MET A 66 4.60 -3.81 5.36
C MET A 66 3.44 -2.80 5.30
N TRP A 67 2.81 -2.48 6.43
CA TRP A 67 1.71 -1.52 6.45
C TRP A 67 2.17 -0.08 6.18
N LEU A 68 3.36 0.31 6.66
CA LEU A 68 3.96 1.60 6.31
C LEU A 68 4.26 1.68 4.81
N PHE A 69 4.84 0.64 4.23
CA PHE A 69 5.13 0.60 2.79
C PHE A 69 3.85 0.65 1.96
N ALA A 70 2.83 -0.15 2.33
CA ALA A 70 1.53 -0.14 1.67
C ALA A 70 0.82 1.22 1.80
N GLY A 71 0.91 1.86 2.96
CA GLY A 71 0.35 3.19 3.22
C GLY A 71 1.02 4.26 2.37
N ILE A 72 2.36 4.34 2.39
CA ILE A 72 3.12 5.30 1.57
C ILE A 72 2.86 5.06 0.09
N GLY A 73 2.88 3.80 -0.37
CA GLY A 73 2.58 3.44 -1.76
C GLY A 73 1.17 3.88 -2.18
N THR A 74 0.17 3.66 -1.32
CA THR A 74 -1.21 4.09 -1.56
C THR A 74 -1.30 5.62 -1.67
N LEU A 75 -0.66 6.35 -0.75
CA LEU A 75 -0.61 7.80 -0.79
C LEU A 75 0.05 8.29 -2.08
N LEU A 76 1.17 7.72 -2.50
CA LEU A 76 1.85 8.11 -3.74
C LEU A 76 0.98 7.86 -4.98
N VAL A 77 0.30 6.71 -5.06
CA VAL A 77 -0.62 6.40 -6.16
C VAL A 77 -1.80 7.39 -6.23
N ILE A 78 -2.19 8.00 -5.11
CA ILE A 78 -3.26 9.02 -5.06
C ILE A 78 -2.70 10.43 -5.32
N PHE A 79 -1.59 10.81 -4.69
CA PHE A 79 -1.03 12.16 -4.71
C PHE A 79 -0.35 12.53 -6.03
N ILE A 80 0.34 11.57 -6.67
CA ILE A 80 0.99 11.78 -7.98
C ILE A 80 -0.04 12.23 -9.04
N PRO A 81 -1.15 11.51 -9.27
CA PRO A 81 -2.14 11.94 -10.24
C PRO A 81 -3.01 13.11 -9.76
N ALA A 82 -3.07 13.38 -8.45
CA ALA A 82 -3.72 14.57 -7.92
C ALA A 82 -2.93 15.87 -8.15
N GLY A 83 -1.69 15.79 -8.68
CA GLY A 83 -0.89 16.98 -9.01
C GLY A 83 -0.44 17.78 -7.79
N ILE A 84 -0.42 17.17 -6.60
CA ILE A 84 -0.05 17.82 -5.34
C ILE A 84 1.48 17.98 -5.22
N PHE A 85 2.25 17.25 -6.03
CA PHE A 85 3.70 17.43 -6.13
C PHE A 85 4.05 18.61 -7.05
N PRO A 86 5.10 19.41 -6.73
CA PRO A 86 5.57 20.49 -7.60
C PRO A 86 6.18 19.90 -8.87
N LEU A 87 5.34 19.77 -9.91
CA LEU A 87 5.80 19.55 -11.28
C LEU A 87 6.30 20.87 -11.86
N ASP A 88 7.23 20.80 -12.81
CA ASP A 88 7.65 21.97 -13.56
C ASP A 88 6.44 22.63 -14.27
N GLU A 89 6.53 23.92 -14.59
CA GLU A 89 5.40 24.67 -15.17
C GLU A 89 4.99 24.16 -16.56
N GLU A 90 5.91 23.52 -17.31
CA GLU A 90 5.68 23.00 -18.66
C GLU A 90 4.86 21.69 -18.61
N GLU A 91 5.21 20.80 -17.69
CA GLU A 91 4.47 19.60 -17.33
C GLU A 91 3.12 19.95 -16.71
N ARG A 92 3.04 20.98 -15.85
CA ARG A 92 1.77 21.40 -15.24
C ARG A 92 0.78 21.91 -16.28
N LEU A 93 1.22 22.66 -17.29
CA LEU A 93 0.37 23.14 -18.40
C LEU A 93 -0.15 21.99 -19.27
N LYS A 94 0.68 20.97 -19.52
CA LYS A 94 0.29 19.75 -20.25
C LYS A 94 -0.68 18.87 -19.45
N ASN A 95 -0.57 18.88 -18.13
CA ASN A 95 -1.37 18.06 -17.21
C ASN A 95 -2.64 18.77 -16.70
N LYS A 96 -2.81 20.07 -17.00
CA LYS A 96 -3.96 20.90 -16.56
C LYS A 96 -5.33 20.38 -17.06
N GLU A 97 -5.33 19.62 -18.15
CA GLU A 97 -6.53 18.96 -18.70
C GLU A 97 -6.85 17.59 -18.06
N ILE A 98 -5.92 17.05 -17.26
CA ILE A 98 -6.02 15.72 -16.67
C ILE A 98 -6.73 15.87 -15.31
N ASP A 99 -8.07 15.75 -15.33
CA ASP A 99 -8.88 15.67 -14.10
C ASP A 99 -8.49 14.41 -13.32
N PHE A 100 -8.36 14.53 -12.00
CA PHE A 100 -8.19 13.38 -11.10
C PHE A 100 -9.18 12.25 -11.42
N TYR A 101 -10.44 12.61 -11.73
CA TYR A 101 -11.47 11.64 -12.14
C TYR A 101 -11.11 10.91 -13.45
N TYR A 102 -10.54 11.61 -14.43
CA TYR A 102 -10.09 11.02 -15.69
C TYR A 102 -8.93 10.04 -15.50
N VAL A 103 -8.00 10.29 -14.57
CA VAL A 103 -6.89 9.37 -14.31
C VAL A 103 -7.35 8.03 -13.75
N TRP A 104 -8.34 8.07 -12.86
CA TRP A 104 -8.86 6.87 -12.20
C TRP A 104 -9.87 6.11 -13.06
N THR A 105 -10.73 6.82 -13.80
CA THR A 105 -11.84 6.21 -14.54
C THR A 105 -11.59 6.08 -16.04
N GLY A 106 -10.60 6.79 -16.59
CA GLY A 106 -10.39 6.93 -18.02
C GLY A 106 -11.46 7.76 -18.74
N HIS A 107 -12.41 8.36 -18.01
CA HIS A 107 -13.52 9.15 -18.55
C HIS A 107 -13.41 10.63 -18.16
N LYS A 108 -13.62 11.54 -19.13
CA LYS A 108 -13.64 12.98 -18.87
C LYS A 108 -14.95 13.32 -18.15
N ARG A 109 -14.88 14.06 -17.04
CA ARG A 109 -16.08 14.59 -16.38
C ARG A 109 -16.67 15.68 -17.29
N ILE A 110 -17.93 15.50 -17.69
CA ILE A 110 -18.66 16.42 -18.59
C ILE A 110 -19.02 17.69 -17.82
#